data_AF-A0A7G8G0L2-F1
#
_entry.id   AF-A0A7G8G0L2-F1
#
_cell.length_a   1.000
_cell.length_b   1.000
_cell.length_c   1.000
_cell.angle_alpha   90.00
_cell.angle_beta   90.00
_cell.angle_gamma   90.00
#
_symmetry.space_group_name_H-M   'P 1'
#
loop_
_entity.id
_entity.type
_entity.pdbx_description
1 polymer ?
#
loop_
_entity_poly.entity_id
_entity_poly.type
_entity_poly.pdbx_seq_one_letter_code
_entity_poly.pdbx_strand_id
1 'polypeptide(L)'
;MDRSLALRLSTLLLLSSTMSFPLRGAADPNLKIGRYETNTKECSFTGSKQESSDCITLQLKGRSASVVAVRLIGHGSTKNSRRQLTFVTLTTQGESPLECSAGTCRLDAQSWQSAVSSVAEASFNSNGIATGLPKAWAANNGECRLKDRVLRCSALHINGEIYKAEAHF
;
A
#
# COMPACT_ATOMS: atom_id res chain seq x y z
N MET A 1 -85.43 11.15 -16.12
CA MET A 1 -85.36 12.07 -14.96
C MET A 1 -85.25 11.18 -13.73
N ASP A 2 -84.21 11.11 -12.92
CA ASP A 2 -82.94 11.82 -12.83
C ASP A 2 -81.99 11.03 -11.90
N ARG A 3 -80.69 11.05 -12.24
CA ARG A 3 -79.47 11.17 -11.39
C ARG A 3 -79.36 10.35 -10.08
N SER A 4 -78.42 9.41 -9.98
CA SER A 4 -76.98 9.58 -9.64
C SER A 4 -76.68 9.66 -8.13
N LEU A 5 -75.74 8.81 -7.67
CA LEU A 5 -74.73 8.97 -6.59
C LEU A 5 -74.53 7.62 -5.87
N ALA A 6 -73.69 6.71 -6.38
CA ALA A 6 -72.23 6.67 -6.21
C ALA A 6 -71.78 6.56 -4.74
N LEU A 7 -71.47 5.35 -4.28
CA LEU A 7 -70.43 5.13 -3.27
C LEU A 7 -69.77 3.76 -3.51
N ARG A 8 -68.71 3.79 -4.32
CA ARG A 8 -67.73 2.72 -4.43
C ARG A 8 -66.78 2.87 -3.24
N LEU A 9 -66.84 1.96 -2.28
CA LEU A 9 -65.84 1.88 -1.21
C LEU A 9 -64.61 1.16 -1.78
N SER A 10 -63.59 1.94 -2.13
CA SER A 10 -62.31 1.49 -2.64
C SER A 10 -61.56 0.67 -1.57
N THR A 11 -61.18 -0.54 -1.95
CA THR A 11 -60.22 -1.41 -1.28
C THR A 11 -58.85 -0.74 -1.20
N LEU A 12 -58.44 -0.29 -0.01
CA LEU A 12 -57.04 0.10 0.26
C LEU A 12 -56.20 -1.18 0.41
N LEU A 13 -55.50 -1.57 -0.66
CA LEU A 13 -54.37 -2.50 -0.61
C LEU A 13 -53.15 -1.72 -0.11
N LEU A 14 -52.79 -1.90 1.16
CA LEU A 14 -51.52 -1.46 1.73
C LEU A 14 -50.38 -2.31 1.12
N LEU A 15 -49.74 -1.80 0.07
CA LEU A 15 -48.44 -2.32 -0.37
C LEU A 15 -47.39 -1.96 0.69
N SER A 16 -47.07 -2.90 1.56
CA SER A 16 -45.90 -2.83 2.43
C SER A 16 -44.64 -3.02 1.59
N SER A 17 -44.06 -1.92 1.12
CA SER A 17 -42.72 -1.90 0.52
C SER A 17 -41.70 -2.26 1.61
N THR A 18 -41.26 -3.51 1.66
CA THR A 18 -40.09 -3.90 2.45
C THR A 18 -38.87 -3.21 1.83
N MET A 19 -38.40 -2.12 2.46
CA MET A 19 -37.06 -1.60 2.21
C MET A 19 -36.06 -2.66 2.67
N SER A 20 -35.67 -3.53 1.75
CA SER A 20 -34.48 -4.36 1.90
C SER A 20 -33.28 -3.44 1.85
N PHE A 21 -32.81 -2.98 3.01
CA PHE A 21 -31.50 -2.36 3.09
C PHE A 21 -30.49 -3.40 2.60
N PRO A 22 -29.63 -3.08 1.61
CA PRO A 22 -28.54 -3.98 1.27
C PRO A 22 -27.71 -4.18 2.55
N LEU A 23 -27.57 -5.43 2.98
CA LEU A 23 -26.59 -5.78 4.00
C LEU A 23 -25.26 -5.15 3.57
N ARG A 24 -24.72 -4.27 4.43
CA ARG A 24 -23.37 -3.71 4.29
C ARG A 24 -22.45 -4.86 3.89
N GLY A 25 -21.80 -4.72 2.74
CA GLY A 25 -20.82 -5.69 2.26
C GLY A 25 -19.86 -6.02 3.40
N ALA A 26 -19.86 -7.29 3.83
CA ALA A 26 -18.86 -7.78 4.75
C ALA A 26 -17.53 -7.61 4.03
N ALA A 27 -16.69 -6.69 4.51
CA ALA A 27 -15.32 -6.59 4.01
C ALA A 27 -14.65 -7.95 4.25
N ASP A 28 -14.07 -8.53 3.21
CA ASP A 28 -13.31 -9.78 3.33
C ASP A 28 -12.25 -9.60 4.43
N PRO A 29 -12.34 -10.37 5.55
CA PRO A 29 -11.43 -10.22 6.66
C PRO A 29 -9.97 -10.52 6.29
N ASN A 30 -9.72 -11.15 5.13
CA ASN A 30 -8.42 -11.49 4.59
C ASN A 30 -7.91 -10.54 3.50
N LEU A 31 -8.48 -9.32 3.40
CA LEU A 31 -7.89 -8.26 2.59
C LEU A 31 -6.41 -8.13 2.98
N LYS A 32 -5.51 -8.38 2.02
CA LYS A 32 -4.03 -8.23 2.13
C LYS A 32 -3.63 -6.74 2.26
N ILE A 33 -4.40 -6.00 3.05
CA ILE A 33 -4.30 -4.58 3.32
C ILE A 33 -3.85 -4.44 4.76
N GLY A 34 -2.75 -3.73 4.95
CA GLY A 34 -2.20 -3.50 6.26
C GLY A 34 -0.71 -3.22 6.21
N ARG A 35 -0.06 -3.26 7.37
CA ARG A 35 1.34 -2.92 7.51
C ARG A 35 2.09 -3.96 8.33
N TYR A 36 3.24 -4.37 7.81
CA TYR A 36 4.33 -5.00 8.53
C TYR A 36 5.47 -3.98 8.66
N GLU A 37 6.10 -3.90 9.83
CA GLU A 37 7.21 -2.98 10.11
C GLU A 37 8.21 -3.64 11.05
N THR A 38 9.49 -3.49 10.77
CA THR A 38 10.58 -4.02 11.58
C THR A 38 11.81 -3.11 11.53
N ASN A 39 12.60 -3.15 12.60
CA ASN A 39 13.95 -2.58 12.57
C ASN A 39 14.85 -3.46 11.70
N THR A 40 15.87 -2.84 11.09
CA THR A 40 16.88 -3.51 10.27
C THR A 40 18.20 -3.63 11.02
N LYS A 41 18.92 -4.72 10.80
CA LYS A 41 20.30 -4.92 11.29
C LYS A 41 21.30 -4.19 10.41
N GLU A 42 21.14 -4.36 9.10
CA GLU A 42 21.91 -3.70 8.05
C GLU A 42 20.92 -3.24 6.98
N CYS A 43 21.01 -1.98 6.55
CA CYS A 43 20.09 -1.45 5.56
C CYS A 43 20.68 -0.24 4.86
N SER A 44 20.56 -0.21 3.54
CA SER A 44 20.93 0.94 2.74
C SER A 44 19.96 1.15 1.58
N PHE A 45 19.84 2.40 1.13
CA PHE A 45 19.16 2.72 -0.12
C PHE A 45 19.85 3.83 -0.90
N THR A 46 19.75 3.75 -2.23
CA THR A 46 20.21 4.76 -3.18
C THR A 46 19.00 5.39 -3.84
N GLY A 47 18.85 6.70 -3.62
CA GLY A 47 17.77 7.52 -4.17
C GLY A 47 18.19 8.35 -5.37
N SER A 48 17.42 9.40 -5.67
CA SER A 48 17.60 10.30 -6.82
C SER A 48 18.93 11.06 -6.78
N LYS A 49 19.52 11.23 -5.58
CA LYS A 49 20.84 11.84 -5.41
C LYS A 49 21.99 10.93 -5.84
N GLN A 50 21.71 9.67 -6.15
CA GLN A 50 22.72 8.65 -6.49
C GLN A 50 23.77 8.43 -5.39
N GLU A 51 23.41 8.76 -4.15
CA GLU A 51 24.19 8.53 -2.94
C GLU A 51 23.51 7.42 -2.13
N SER A 52 24.31 6.50 -1.57
CA SER A 52 23.81 5.52 -0.62
C SER A 52 23.54 6.19 0.73
N SER A 53 22.42 5.84 1.35
CA SER A 53 22.05 6.29 2.69
C SER A 53 21.64 5.08 3.53
N ASP A 54 22.05 5.07 4.80
CA ASP A 54 21.64 4.03 5.74
C ASP A 54 20.15 4.16 6.07
N CYS A 55 19.51 3.02 6.29
CA CYS A 55 18.16 2.92 6.83
C CYS A 55 18.13 2.14 8.13
N ILE A 56 17.07 2.35 8.90
CA ILE A 56 16.87 1.74 10.23
C ILE A 56 15.57 0.96 10.32
N THR A 57 14.63 1.21 9.41
CA THR A 57 13.32 0.57 9.41
C THR A 57 12.96 0.11 8.01
N LEU A 58 12.48 -1.12 7.93
CA LEU A 58 11.80 -1.69 6.78
C LEU A 58 10.30 -1.75 7.07
N GLN A 59 9.49 -1.24 6.16
CA GLN A 59 8.04 -1.31 6.21
C GLN A 59 7.50 -1.90 4.91
N LEU A 60 6.66 -2.94 5.01
CA LEU A 60 5.89 -3.46 3.89
C LEU A 60 4.42 -3.11 4.14
N LYS A 61 3.82 -2.41 3.19
CA LYS A 61 2.40 -2.03 3.24
C LYS A 61 1.63 -2.69 2.11
N GLY A 62 0.83 -3.69 2.45
CA GLY A 62 -0.14 -4.28 1.53
C GLY A 62 -1.24 -3.28 1.21
N ARG A 63 -1.52 -3.08 -0.08
CA ARG A 63 -2.56 -2.17 -0.58
C ARG A 63 -3.71 -2.93 -1.25
N SER A 64 -3.42 -4.12 -1.76
CA SER A 64 -4.36 -5.09 -2.30
C SER A 64 -3.67 -6.46 -2.34
N ALA A 65 -4.34 -7.49 -2.87
CA ALA A 65 -3.73 -8.79 -3.10
C ALA A 65 -2.47 -8.74 -4.01
N SER A 66 -2.39 -7.74 -4.90
CA SER A 66 -1.35 -7.65 -5.92
C SER A 66 -0.42 -6.44 -5.79
N VAL A 67 -0.63 -5.58 -4.78
CA VAL A 67 0.13 -4.33 -4.61
C VAL A 67 0.74 -4.27 -3.22
N VAL A 68 2.06 -4.14 -3.18
CA VAL A 68 2.84 -3.98 -1.94
C VAL A 68 3.74 -2.77 -2.10
N ALA A 69 3.71 -1.87 -1.11
CA ALA A 69 4.68 -0.79 -1.01
C ALA A 69 5.79 -1.21 -0.03
N VAL A 70 7.00 -1.36 -0.53
CA VAL A 70 8.23 -1.59 0.22
C VAL A 70 8.85 -0.24 0.54
N ARG A 71 8.93 0.14 1.82
CA ARG A 71 9.45 1.43 2.27
C ARG A 71 10.65 1.23 3.19
N LEU A 72 11.75 1.87 2.82
CA LEU A 72 12.95 1.99 3.65
C LEU A 72 12.94 3.37 4.30
N ILE A 73 13.20 3.43 5.59
CA ILE A 73 13.20 4.67 6.37
C ILE A 73 14.57 4.83 7.00
N GLY A 74 15.24 5.94 6.68
CA GLY A 74 16.53 6.32 7.25
C GLY A 74 16.48 7.69 7.91
N HIS A 75 17.60 8.07 8.49
CA HIS A 75 17.79 9.42 9.02
C HIS A 75 17.80 10.45 7.88
N GLY A 76 17.25 11.63 8.14
CA GLY A 76 17.40 12.77 7.25
C GLY A 76 18.63 13.61 7.57
N SER A 77 18.74 14.76 6.90
CA SER A 77 19.91 15.64 7.00
C SER A 77 20.02 16.40 8.32
N THR A 78 18.98 16.42 9.14
CA THR A 78 18.95 17.07 10.45
C THR A 78 18.53 16.10 11.56
N LYS A 79 18.84 16.44 12.81
CA LYS A 79 18.50 15.59 13.97
C LYS A 79 17.01 15.24 13.98
N ASN A 80 16.70 13.96 14.17
CA ASN A 80 15.34 13.39 14.19
C ASN A 80 14.53 13.55 12.90
N SER A 81 15.08 14.14 11.84
CA SER A 81 14.46 14.12 10.51
C SER A 81 14.56 12.73 9.90
N ARG A 82 13.67 12.44 8.93
CA ARG A 82 13.60 11.15 8.25
C ARG A 82 13.62 11.32 6.75
N ARG A 83 14.23 10.37 6.06
CA ARG A 83 14.14 10.19 4.61
C ARG A 83 13.57 8.82 4.31
N GLN A 84 12.83 8.71 3.22
CA GLN A 84 12.16 7.49 2.84
C GLN A 84 12.32 7.23 1.35
N LEU A 85 12.63 5.98 1.00
CA LEU A 85 12.55 5.45 -0.35
C LEU A 85 11.49 4.35 -0.38
N THR A 86 10.54 4.45 -1.30
CA THR A 86 9.43 3.51 -1.43
C THR A 86 9.42 2.90 -2.82
N PHE A 87 9.50 1.58 -2.92
CA PHE A 87 9.23 0.81 -4.13
C PHE A 87 7.79 0.32 -4.07
N VAL A 88 7.01 0.59 -5.09
CA VAL A 88 5.66 0.03 -5.24
C VAL A 88 5.74 -1.11 -6.23
N THR A 89 5.27 -2.27 -5.82
CA THR A 89 5.26 -3.46 -6.67
C THR A 89 3.86 -3.74 -7.19
N LEU A 90 3.81 -4.29 -8.40
CA LEU A 90 2.63 -4.88 -9.03
C LEU A 90 2.98 -6.33 -9.36
N THR A 91 2.28 -7.30 -8.76
CA THR A 91 2.45 -8.71 -9.15
C THR A 91 1.36 -9.13 -10.12
N THR A 92 1.76 -9.71 -11.25
CA THR A 92 0.88 -10.43 -12.19
C THR A 92 0.79 -11.93 -11.86
N GLN A 93 1.63 -12.43 -10.95
CA GLN A 93 1.77 -13.86 -10.66
C GLN A 93 1.24 -14.32 -9.29
N GLY A 94 0.70 -13.40 -8.45
CA GLY A 94 0.24 -13.72 -7.08
C GLY A 94 1.44 -14.04 -6.16
N GLU A 95 1.54 -13.64 -4.92
CA GLU A 95 0.64 -13.05 -3.95
C GLU A 95 1.45 -12.01 -3.15
N SER A 96 0.81 -11.29 -2.24
CA SER A 96 1.51 -10.48 -1.24
C SER A 96 2.41 -11.37 -0.37
N PRO A 97 3.64 -10.95 0.01
CA PRO A 97 4.46 -11.67 0.99
C PRO A 97 3.88 -11.54 2.41
N LEU A 98 2.80 -10.79 2.55
CA LEU A 98 2.14 -10.47 3.79
C LEU A 98 0.90 -11.35 4.00
N GLU A 99 0.70 -11.71 5.25
CA GLU A 99 -0.58 -12.20 5.75
C GLU A 99 -1.13 -11.14 6.71
N CYS A 100 -2.33 -10.64 6.42
CA CYS A 100 -2.90 -9.50 7.11
C CYS A 100 -4.20 -9.89 7.81
N SER A 101 -4.37 -9.41 9.03
CA SER A 101 -5.60 -9.52 9.80
C SER A 101 -5.86 -8.21 10.53
N ALA A 102 -7.07 -7.67 10.38
CA ALA A 102 -7.47 -6.39 10.97
C ALA A 102 -6.47 -5.23 10.72
N GLY A 103 -5.88 -5.17 9.52
CA GLY A 103 -4.93 -4.10 9.12
C GLY A 103 -3.50 -4.24 9.64
N THR A 104 -3.22 -5.25 10.47
CA THR A 104 -1.87 -5.63 10.89
C THR A 104 -1.40 -6.79 10.02
N CYS A 105 -0.17 -6.72 9.52
CA CYS A 105 0.38 -7.79 8.69
C CYS A 105 1.61 -8.41 9.33
N ARG A 106 1.76 -9.72 9.14
CA ARG A 106 3.01 -10.47 9.34
C ARG A 106 3.66 -10.73 7.99
N LEU A 107 4.99 -10.80 7.99
CA LEU A 107 5.74 -11.33 6.86
C LEU A 107 5.86 -12.85 7.03
N ASP A 108 5.11 -13.59 6.20
CA ASP A 108 5.02 -15.06 6.31
C ASP A 108 5.81 -15.78 5.20
N ALA A 109 6.02 -15.11 4.07
CA ALA A 109 6.77 -15.67 2.95
C ALA A 109 8.27 -15.82 3.27
N GLN A 110 8.83 -17.01 3.03
CA GLN A 110 10.28 -17.25 3.08
C GLN A 110 11.01 -16.66 1.87
N SER A 111 10.34 -16.67 0.71
CA SER A 111 10.81 -16.07 -0.53
C SER A 111 9.67 -15.34 -1.21
N TRP A 112 9.98 -14.23 -1.86
CA TRP A 112 9.01 -13.46 -2.63
C TRP A 112 9.72 -12.65 -3.71
N GLN A 113 9.05 -12.44 -4.83
CA GLN A 113 9.56 -11.66 -5.95
C GLN A 113 8.40 -10.93 -6.62
N SER A 114 8.60 -9.65 -6.96
CA SER A 114 7.59 -8.87 -7.66
C SER A 114 8.22 -7.76 -8.48
N ALA A 115 7.65 -7.50 -9.66
CA ALA A 115 8.02 -6.37 -10.48
C ALA A 115 7.70 -5.04 -9.75
N VAL A 116 8.60 -4.07 -9.89
CA VAL A 116 8.43 -2.70 -9.39
C VAL A 116 7.77 -1.86 -10.46
N SER A 117 6.67 -1.19 -10.11
CA SER A 117 5.93 -0.31 -11.01
C SER A 117 6.32 1.15 -10.89
N SER A 118 6.74 1.56 -9.69
CA SER A 118 7.11 2.94 -9.40
C SER A 118 7.98 3.05 -8.17
N VAL A 119 8.75 4.13 -8.10
CA VAL A 119 9.56 4.51 -6.93
C VAL A 119 9.14 5.88 -6.44
N ALA A 120 9.15 6.10 -5.13
CA ALA A 120 8.85 7.38 -4.52
C ALA A 120 9.81 7.74 -3.39
N GLU A 121 10.08 9.03 -3.25
CA GLU A 121 10.90 9.62 -2.20
C GLU A 121 10.14 10.66 -1.39
N ALA A 122 10.39 10.66 -0.09
CA ALA A 122 9.86 11.67 0.81
C ALA A 122 10.87 12.01 1.91
N SER A 123 10.81 13.24 2.41
CA SER A 123 11.61 13.72 3.53
C SER A 123 10.71 14.40 4.55
N PHE A 124 11.03 14.22 5.83
CA PHE A 124 10.23 14.69 6.95
C PHE A 124 11.13 15.34 8.00
N ASN A 125 10.67 16.43 8.62
CA ASN A 125 11.39 17.05 9.73
C ASN A 125 11.22 16.25 11.03
N SER A 126 11.78 16.76 12.13
CA SER A 126 11.71 16.14 13.46
C SER A 126 10.28 15.92 13.97
N ASN A 127 9.32 16.71 13.49
CA ASN A 127 7.91 16.62 13.88
C ASN A 127 7.13 15.67 12.96
N GLY A 128 7.80 15.00 12.01
CA GLY A 128 7.15 14.11 11.04
C GLY A 128 6.40 14.85 9.94
N ILE A 129 6.62 16.16 9.76
CA ILE A 129 6.00 16.96 8.71
C ILE A 129 6.88 16.89 7.46
N ALA A 130 6.27 16.67 6.30
CA ALA A 130 6.97 16.63 5.03
C ALA A 130 7.71 17.96 4.76
N THR A 131 9.00 17.91 4.43
CA THR A 131 9.85 19.09 4.20
C THR A 131 9.94 19.50 2.72
N GLY A 132 9.05 18.97 1.89
CA GLY A 132 8.98 19.17 0.45
C GLY A 132 7.94 18.26 -0.16
N LEU A 133 7.63 18.47 -1.44
CA LEU A 133 6.72 17.59 -2.16
C LEU A 133 7.35 16.19 -2.31
N PRO A 134 6.63 15.11 -1.94
CA PRO A 134 7.05 13.77 -2.29
C PRO A 134 7.23 13.66 -3.80
N LYS A 135 8.32 13.01 -4.21
CA LYS A 135 8.60 12.75 -5.62
C LYS A 135 8.26 11.31 -5.92
N ALA A 136 7.69 11.05 -7.08
CA ALA A 136 7.38 9.70 -7.51
C ALA A 136 7.58 9.59 -9.03
N TRP A 137 8.05 8.43 -9.45
CA TRP A 137 8.33 8.15 -10.85
C TRP A 137 7.92 6.73 -11.20
N ALA A 138 7.44 6.54 -12.43
CA ALA A 138 7.24 5.22 -12.98
C ALA A 138 8.59 4.52 -13.16
N ALA A 139 8.65 3.24 -12.84
CA ALA A 139 9.80 2.40 -13.15
C ALA A 139 9.67 1.87 -14.57
N ASN A 140 10.72 1.99 -15.37
CA ASN A 140 10.79 1.37 -16.70
C ASN A 140 10.98 -0.16 -16.58
N ASN A 141 11.82 -0.56 -15.64
CA ASN A 141 12.00 -1.95 -15.21
C ASN A 141 12.43 -1.95 -13.73
N GLY A 142 12.16 -3.02 -13.01
CA GLY A 142 12.57 -3.13 -11.63
C GLY A 142 11.94 -4.32 -10.92
N GLU A 143 12.51 -4.67 -9.78
CA GLU A 143 12.16 -5.85 -9.04
C GLU A 143 12.46 -5.68 -7.55
N CYS A 144 11.57 -6.22 -6.72
CA CYS A 144 11.86 -6.51 -5.32
C CYS A 144 11.91 -8.02 -5.11
N ARG A 145 12.89 -8.49 -4.34
CA ARG A 145 13.08 -9.88 -3.95
C ARG A 145 13.32 -9.99 -2.45
N LEU A 146 12.60 -10.89 -1.82
CA LEU A 146 12.83 -11.37 -0.46
C LEU A 146 13.41 -12.77 -0.53
N LYS A 147 14.51 -13.01 0.17
CA LYS A 147 15.06 -14.34 0.40
C LYS A 147 15.88 -14.32 1.69
N ASP A 148 15.74 -15.34 2.53
CA ASP A 148 16.57 -15.51 3.74
C ASP A 148 16.57 -14.26 4.64
N ARG A 149 15.41 -13.61 4.82
CA ARG A 149 15.25 -12.35 5.59
C ARG A 149 16.06 -11.16 5.05
N VAL A 150 16.46 -11.22 3.78
CA VAL A 150 17.07 -10.12 3.05
C VAL A 150 16.08 -9.64 1.99
N LEU A 151 15.71 -8.36 2.05
CA LEU A 151 14.90 -7.72 1.02
C LEU A 151 15.78 -6.83 0.14
N ARG A 152 15.77 -7.08 -1.16
CA ARG A 152 16.48 -6.30 -2.18
C ARG A 152 15.49 -5.73 -3.16
N CYS A 153 15.58 -4.45 -3.44
CA CYS A 153 14.79 -3.80 -4.48
C CYS A 153 15.69 -3.01 -5.42
N SER A 154 15.36 -3.03 -6.71
CA SER A 154 15.95 -2.13 -7.69
C SER A 154 14.91 -1.64 -8.69
N ALA A 155 15.07 -0.42 -9.19
CA ALA A 155 14.25 0.11 -10.26
C ALA A 155 15.04 1.08 -11.14
N LEU A 156 14.85 0.98 -12.45
CA LEU A 156 15.41 1.87 -13.45
C LEU A 156 14.36 2.92 -13.82
N HIS A 157 14.70 4.19 -13.61
CA HIS A 157 13.90 5.30 -14.10
C HIS A 157 14.16 5.58 -15.59
N ILE A 158 13.22 6.24 -16.27
CA ILE A 158 13.30 6.49 -17.72
C ILE A 158 14.51 7.34 -18.12
N ASN A 159 15.07 8.14 -17.21
CA ASN A 159 16.27 8.94 -17.45
C ASN A 159 17.59 8.19 -17.19
N GLY A 160 17.54 6.90 -16.86
CA GLY A 160 18.72 6.08 -16.58
C GLY A 160 19.14 6.00 -15.11
N GLU A 161 18.53 6.78 -14.21
CA GLU A 161 18.78 6.68 -12.77
C GLU A 161 18.37 5.31 -12.22
N ILE A 162 19.19 4.75 -11.34
CA ILE A 162 18.93 3.46 -10.71
C ILE A 162 18.66 3.67 -9.22
N TYR A 163 17.46 3.30 -8.79
CA TYR A 163 17.06 3.26 -7.40
C TYR A 163 17.36 1.87 -6.85
N LYS A 164 17.97 1.80 -5.67
CA LYS A 164 18.35 0.52 -5.03
C LYS A 164 18.04 0.55 -3.55
N ALA A 165 17.73 -0.60 -2.99
CA ALA A 165 17.69 -0.79 -1.55
C ALA A 165 18.00 -2.24 -1.17
N GLU A 166 18.64 -2.40 -0.02
CA GLU A 166 18.88 -3.69 0.63
C GLU A 166 18.60 -3.56 2.12
N ALA A 167 17.92 -4.54 2.71
CA ALA A 167 17.62 -4.57 4.13
C ALA A 167 17.70 -6.00 4.68
N HIS A 168 18.43 -6.16 5.78
CA HIS A 168 18.57 -7.39 6.58
C HIS A 168 17.81 -7.22 7.90
N PHE A 169 16.91 -8.15 8.25
CA PHE A 169 16.02 -8.00 9.41
C PHE A 169 15.68 -9.32 10.12
#